data_AF-A0A7X7R2S5-F1
#
_entry.id   AF-A0A7X7R2S5-F1
#
_cell.length_a   1.000
_cell.length_b   1.000
_cell.length_c   1.000
_cell.angle_alpha   90.00
_cell.angle_beta   90.00
_cell.angle_gamma   90.00
#
_symmetry.space_group_name_H-M   'P 1'
#
loop_
_entity.id
_entity.type
_entity.pdbx_description
1 polymer ?
#
loop_
_entity_poly.entity_id
_entity_poly.type
_entity_poly.pdbx_seq_one_letter_code
_entity_poly.pdbx_strand_id
1 'polypeptide(L)' 'MKAGVRNQFTGEITEIKLGTIMAEVVLKAGDNEVTSVMTIDSVKEA' A
#
# COMPACT_ATOMS: atom_id res chain seq x y z
N MET A 1 -2.47 -16.28 -3.17
CA MET A 1 -3.24 -15.98 -4.40
C MET A 1 -2.37 -15.09 -5.30
N LYS A 2 -2.27 -15.37 -6.60
CA LYS A 2 -1.54 -14.50 -7.53
C LYS A 2 -2.58 -13.64 -8.25
N ALA A 3 -2.73 -12.39 -7.82
CA ALA A 3 -3.60 -11.46 -8.52
C ALA A 3 -3.06 -11.26 -9.95
N GLY A 4 -3.91 -11.40 -10.96
CA GLY A 4 -3.55 -11.28 -12.38
C GLY A 4 -3.26 -9.84 -12.82
N VAL A 5 -2.55 -9.07 -12.00
CA VAL A 5 -2.26 -7.66 -12.22
C VAL A 5 -0.90 -7.53 -12.87
N ARG A 6 -0.85 -6.84 -14.02
CA ARG A 6 0.40 -6.60 -14.76
C ARG A 6 1.32 -5.60 -14.06
N ASN A 7 0.75 -4.68 -13.30
CA ASN A 7 1.49 -3.65 -12.58
C ASN A 7 1.58 -4.05 -11.11
N GLN A 8 2.74 -4.58 -10.72
CA GLN A 8 3.06 -4.92 -9.33
C GLN A 8 4.21 -4.02 -8.90
N PHE A 9 3.91 -3.07 -8.03
CA PHE A 9 4.92 -2.23 -7.42
C PHE A 9 5.42 -2.94 -6.18
N THR A 10 6.73 -3.17 -6.12
CA THR A 10 7.39 -3.81 -4.98
C THR A 10 8.30 -2.77 -4.36
N GLY A 11 8.26 -2.64 -3.04
CA GLY A 11 8.97 -1.60 -2.34
C GLY A 11 8.93 -1.81 -0.83
N GLU A 12 9.69 -0.99 -0.12
CA GLU A 12 9.68 -0.95 1.35
C GLU A 12 8.59 0.01 1.82
N ILE A 13 7.78 -0.38 2.79
CA ILE A 13 6.78 0.52 3.38
C ILE A 13 7.51 1.54 4.26
N THR A 14 7.39 2.82 3.93
CA THR A 14 8.02 3.91 4.68
C THR A 14 7.08 4.52 5.71
N GLU A 15 5.78 4.53 5.44
CA GLU A 15 4.78 5.10 6.35
C GLU A 15 3.42 4.41 6.19
N ILE A 16 2.69 4.25 7.31
CA ILE A 16 1.29 3.82 7.31
C ILE A 16 0.50 4.78 8.21
N LYS A 17 -0.47 5.49 7.64
CA LYS A 17 -1.43 6.31 8.37
C LYS A 17 -2.79 5.62 8.36
N LEU A 18 -3.22 5.17 9.52
CA LEU A 18 -4.53 4.56 9.71
C LEU A 18 -5.54 5.65 10.06
N GLY A 19 -6.52 5.88 9.18
CA GLY A 19 -7.73 6.62 9.49
C GLY A 19 -8.84 5.70 10.00
N THR A 20 -10.03 6.25 10.23
CA THR A 20 -11.17 5.48 10.76
C THR A 20 -11.77 4.52 9.73
N ILE A 21 -11.70 4.87 8.44
CA ILE A 21 -12.30 4.10 7.32
C ILE A 21 -11.26 3.82 6.24
N MET A 22 -10.43 4.80 5.92
CA MET A 22 -9.36 4.68 4.94
C MET A 22 -8.01 4.66 5.64
N ALA A 23 -7.04 4.04 5.00
CA ALA A 23 -5.65 4.01 5.38
C ALA A 23 -4.79 4.45 4.20
N GLU A 24 -3.77 5.25 4.50
CA GLU A 24 -2.75 5.69 3.56
C GLU A 24 -1.47 4.91 3.85
N VAL A 25 -0.95 4.24 2.83
CA VAL A 25 0.29 3.45 2.88
C VAL A 25 1.26 4.07 1.90
N VAL A 26 2.39 4.52 2.40
CA VAL A 26 3.49 5.06 1.60
C VAL A 26 4.55 3.98 1.47
N LEU A 27 4.94 3.69 0.23
CA LEU A 27 5.98 2.72 -0.08
C LEU A 27 7.04 3.34 -0.98
N LYS A 28 8.29 2.96 -0.75
CA LYS A 28 9.43 3.32 -1.58
C LYS A 28 9.72 2.21 -2.58
N ALA A 29 9.41 2.46 -3.85
CA ALA A 29 9.67 1.57 -4.97
C ALA A 29 10.92 2.08 -5.73
N GLY A 30 12.10 1.64 -5.28
CA GLY A 30 13.38 2.12 -5.81
C GLY A 30 13.63 3.58 -5.42
N ASP A 31 13.85 4.44 -6.42
CA ASP A 31 14.06 5.88 -6.22
C ASP A 31 12.75 6.68 -6.13
N ASN A 32 11.60 6.01 -6.31
CA ASN A 32 10.29 6.64 -6.29
C ASN A 32 9.53 6.33 -5.01
N GLU A 33 8.71 7.29 -4.58
CA GLU A 33 7.77 7.14 -3.49
C GLU A 33 6.35 6.99 -4.06
N VAL A 34 5.62 5.98 -3.59
CA VAL A 34 4.29 5.63 -4.07
C VAL A 34 3.34 5.63 -2.87
N THR A 35 2.34 6.50 -2.92
CA THR A 35 1.28 6.56 -1.91
C THR A 35 0.06 5.81 -2.39
N SER A 36 -0.39 4.83 -1.61
CA SER A 36 -1.61 4.07 -1.84
C SER A 36 -2.64 4.39 -0.77
N VAL A 37 -3.89 4.59 -1.18
CA VAL A 37 -5.01 4.80 -0.26
C VAL A 37 -5.96 3.63 -0.43
N MET A 38 -6.19 2.89 0.65
CA MET A 38 -7.04 1.71 0.67
C MET A 38 -7.91 1.69 1.93
N THR A 39 -8.87 0.79 2.03
CA THR A 39 -9.69 0.70 3.24
C THR A 39 -8.87 0.16 4.41
N ILE A 40 -9.22 0.55 5.62
CA ILE A 40 -8.56 0.06 6.85
C ILE A 40 -8.63 -1.46 6.97
N ASP A 41 -9.72 -2.07 6.52
CA ASP A 41 -9.88 -3.53 6.55
C ASP A 41 -8.83 -4.21 5.65
N SER A 42 -8.58 -3.66 4.46
CA SER A 42 -7.54 -4.18 3.57
C SER A 42 -6.13 -4.07 4.15
N VAL A 43 -5.83 -3.05 4.95
CA VAL A 43 -4.52 -2.93 5.62
C VAL A 43 -4.40 -3.91 6.79
N LYS A 44 -5.50 -4.19 7.50
CA LYS A 44 -5.51 -5.15 8.61
C LYS A 44 -5.38 -6.60 8.17
N GLU A 45 -5.81 -6.92 6.96
CA GLU A 45 -5.76 -8.27 6.38
C GLU A 45 -4.53 -8.51 5.48
N ALA A 46 -3.70 -7.50 5.24
CA ALA A 46 -2.48 -7.57 4.42
C ALA A 46 -1.33 -8.31 5.12
#